data_AF-A0AAE0T669-F1
#
_entry.id   AF-A0AAE0T669-F1
#
_cell.length_a   1.000
_cell.length_b   1.000
_cell.length_c   1.000
_cell.angle_alpha   90.00
_cell.angle_beta   90.00
_cell.angle_gamma   90.00
#
_symmetry.space_group_name_H-M   'P 1'
#
loop_
_entity.id
_entity.type
_entity.pdbx_description
1 polymer ?
#
loop_
_entity_poly.entity_id
_entity_poly.type
_entity_poly.pdbx_seq_one_letter_code
_entity_poly.pdbx_strand_id
1 'polypeptide(L)'
;MSGYASYDDAFDPKYGTPFEVPIILATEESLKGYGKIVSDFDQEQVEITPWPVSGWRKLCPNTGTGGGIVSGDFIYSWEGDQCKAINKAVGGDYVTGRLPSNVLPQQRTHVLVREANYHPDGGQVFFPVNGDAFVALLALPSDDIRQEDFVAFYFDGSFGVQIHANIWHQPIYPIADHAVFKGKQGAVHACVAVDTVKEFGRYLLVPLEKPK
;
A
#
# COMPACT_ATOMS: atom_id res chain seq x y z
N MET A 1 8.85 -10.71 -0.36
CA MET A 1 7.86 -10.26 -1.35
C MET A 1 6.59 -9.93 -0.59
N SER A 2 5.93 -8.80 -0.88
CA SER A 2 4.54 -8.56 -0.49
C SER A 2 3.64 -9.69 -0.98
N GLY A 3 2.48 -9.94 -0.36
CA GLY A 3 1.59 -11.03 -0.78
C GLY A 3 2.07 -12.42 -0.37
N TYR A 4 2.57 -12.57 0.86
CA TYR A 4 3.03 -13.86 1.38
C TYR A 4 1.95 -14.58 2.21
N ALA A 5 0.92 -13.87 2.64
CA ALA A 5 -0.22 -14.41 3.36
C ALA A 5 -1.33 -14.84 2.41
N SER A 6 -1.93 -16.00 2.69
CA SER A 6 -3.17 -16.42 2.04
C SER A 6 -4.36 -15.65 2.62
N TYR A 7 -5.37 -15.46 1.78
CA TYR A 7 -6.69 -14.91 2.13
C TYR A 7 -7.79 -15.98 2.13
N ASP A 8 -7.44 -17.27 2.08
CA ASP A 8 -8.40 -18.37 2.12
C ASP A 8 -9.14 -18.45 3.46
N ASP A 9 -8.53 -17.94 4.53
CA ASP A 9 -9.05 -17.88 5.89
C ASP A 9 -9.77 -16.55 6.22
N ALA A 10 -10.03 -15.69 5.23
CA ALA A 10 -10.65 -14.37 5.42
C ALA A 10 -12.03 -14.40 6.11
N PHE A 11 -12.72 -15.55 6.08
CA PHE A 11 -14.02 -15.74 6.70
C PHE A 11 -14.00 -16.70 7.90
N ASP A 12 -12.80 -17.05 8.39
CA ASP A 12 -12.67 -17.90 9.57
C ASP A 12 -13.19 -17.15 10.80
N PRO A 13 -14.22 -17.66 11.50
CA PRO A 13 -14.83 -16.97 12.63
C PRO A 13 -13.86 -16.74 13.80
N LYS A 14 -12.71 -17.44 13.86
CA LYS A 14 -11.72 -17.24 14.91
C LYS A 14 -11.12 -15.83 14.95
N TYR A 15 -11.17 -15.10 13.82
CA TYR A 15 -10.64 -13.73 13.73
C TYR A 15 -11.63 -12.65 14.17
N GLY A 16 -12.86 -13.04 14.51
CA GLY A 16 -13.90 -12.15 15.00
C GLY A 16 -14.27 -11.04 14.00
N THR A 17 -14.78 -9.93 14.53
CA THR A 17 -15.13 -8.74 13.72
C THR A 17 -13.85 -8.03 13.26
N PRO A 18 -13.69 -7.75 11.96
CA PRO A 18 -12.58 -6.94 11.44
C PRO A 18 -12.49 -5.56 12.10
N PHE A 19 -11.28 -4.99 12.14
CA PHE A 19 -11.05 -3.62 12.62
C PHE A 19 -11.40 -2.61 11.52
N GLU A 20 -12.34 -1.71 11.80
CA GLU A 20 -12.74 -0.67 10.85
C GLU A 20 -11.68 0.40 10.71
N VAL A 21 -11.12 0.56 9.51
CA VAL A 21 -10.11 1.57 9.22
C VAL A 21 -10.81 2.88 8.86
N PRO A 22 -10.45 4.02 9.49
CA PRO A 22 -11.00 5.32 9.10
C PRO A 22 -10.54 5.69 7.69
N ILE A 23 -11.43 6.32 6.91
CA ILE A 23 -11.12 6.83 5.58
C ILE A 23 -11.20 8.36 5.53
N ILE A 24 -10.21 8.98 4.90
CA ILE A 24 -10.13 10.43 4.68
C ILE A 24 -9.78 10.73 3.22
N LEU A 25 -10.06 11.96 2.78
CA LEU A 25 -9.70 12.42 1.44
C LEU A 25 -8.19 12.65 1.37
N ALA A 26 -7.55 12.18 0.29
CA ALA A 26 -6.17 12.52 0.00
C ALA A 26 -6.07 13.99 -0.42
N THR A 27 -5.34 14.78 0.36
CA THR A 27 -4.97 16.17 0.07
C THR A 27 -3.51 16.35 0.45
N GLU A 28 -2.90 17.46 0.03
CA GLU A 28 -1.54 17.80 0.47
C GLU A 28 -1.43 17.86 2.00
N GLU A 29 -2.47 18.37 2.68
CA GLU A 29 -2.52 18.44 4.13
C GLU A 29 -2.68 17.06 4.78
N SER A 30 -3.59 16.21 4.29
CA SER A 30 -3.85 14.92 4.91
C SER A 30 -2.69 13.93 4.70
N LEU A 31 -1.97 14.03 3.58
CA LEU A 31 -0.81 13.19 3.28
C LEU A 31 0.46 13.60 4.03
N LYS A 32 0.47 14.72 4.75
CA LYS A 32 1.65 15.21 5.45
C LYS A 32 2.21 14.15 6.40
N GLY A 33 3.47 13.76 6.15
CA GLY A 33 4.18 12.72 6.92
C GLY A 33 4.06 11.32 6.32
N TYR A 34 3.03 11.04 5.53
CA TYR A 34 2.84 9.76 4.83
C TYR A 34 3.41 9.76 3.40
N GLY A 35 3.33 10.90 2.73
CA GLY A 35 3.73 11.02 1.34
C GLY A 35 3.45 12.39 0.76
N LYS A 36 3.50 12.47 -0.56
CA LYS A 36 3.13 13.67 -1.31
C LYS A 36 2.35 13.33 -2.57
N ILE A 37 1.60 14.32 -3.04
CA ILE A 37 0.89 14.28 -4.31
C ILE A 37 1.90 14.21 -5.47
N VAL A 38 1.60 13.39 -6.46
CA VAL A 38 2.34 13.28 -7.71
C VAL A 38 1.44 13.73 -8.85
N SER A 39 1.74 14.89 -9.43
CA SER A 39 0.99 15.44 -10.58
C SER A 39 1.54 14.99 -11.94
N ASP A 40 2.82 14.63 -12.00
CA ASP A 40 3.50 14.15 -13.21
C ASP A 40 4.42 12.99 -12.84
N PHE A 41 4.06 11.80 -13.30
CA PHE A 41 4.82 10.58 -13.01
C PHE A 41 6.24 10.62 -13.60
N ASP A 42 6.43 11.21 -14.78
CA ASP A 42 7.72 11.15 -15.48
C ASP A 42 8.75 12.09 -14.83
N GLN A 43 8.29 13.22 -14.28
CA GLN A 43 9.12 14.17 -13.53
C GLN A 43 9.35 13.79 -12.06
N GLU A 44 8.52 12.91 -11.49
CA GLU A 44 8.63 12.52 -10.09
C GLU A 44 9.93 11.78 -9.79
N GLN A 45 10.61 12.22 -8.73
CA GLN A 45 11.85 11.63 -8.24
C GLN A 45 11.56 10.79 -7.01
N VAL A 46 11.82 9.49 -7.13
CA VAL A 46 11.69 8.55 -6.01
C VAL A 46 12.63 8.95 -4.89
N GLU A 47 12.06 9.07 -3.69
CA GLU A 47 12.84 9.22 -2.47
C GLU A 47 13.69 7.96 -2.27
N ILE A 48 15.02 8.10 -2.20
CA ILE A 48 15.94 7.01 -1.88
C ILE A 48 16.65 7.34 -0.57
N THR A 49 16.56 6.42 0.38
CA THR A 49 17.15 6.57 1.72
C THR A 49 18.53 5.91 1.77
N PRO A 50 19.53 6.52 2.43
CA PRO A 50 20.81 5.87 2.65
C PRO A 50 20.63 4.59 3.48
N TRP A 51 21.33 3.52 3.10
CA TRP A 51 21.31 2.26 3.83
C TRP A 51 21.48 2.45 5.34
N PRO A 52 20.58 1.90 6.18
CA PRO A 52 20.67 2.09 7.62
C PRO A 52 21.86 1.33 8.20
N VAL A 53 22.53 1.93 9.20
CA VAL A 53 23.60 1.30 9.97
C VAL A 53 23.18 1.15 11.42
N SER A 54 23.58 0.05 12.06
CA SER A 54 23.36 -0.19 13.49
C SER A 54 24.64 0.09 14.29
N GLY A 55 24.48 0.63 15.50
CA GLY A 55 25.59 0.97 16.39
C GLY A 55 26.24 2.33 16.10
N TRP A 56 27.49 2.52 16.55
CA TRP A 56 28.15 3.84 16.56
C TRP A 56 28.87 4.20 15.26
N ARG A 57 29.15 3.22 14.39
CA ARG A 57 29.83 3.47 13.11
C ARG A 57 28.85 4.08 12.12
N LYS A 58 29.22 5.22 11.55
CA LYS A 58 28.40 5.95 10.57
C LYS A 58 28.71 5.47 9.16
N LEU A 59 27.73 5.63 8.27
CA LEU A 59 27.92 5.47 6.84
C LEU A 59 28.93 6.50 6.32
N CYS A 60 29.71 6.13 5.30
CA CYS A 60 30.56 7.09 4.61
C CYS A 60 29.70 8.18 3.94
N PRO A 61 30.15 9.46 3.90
CA PRO A 61 29.42 10.52 3.23
C PRO A 61 29.09 10.16 1.77
N ASN A 62 27.86 10.48 1.34
CA ASN A 62 27.36 10.26 -0.04
C ASN A 62 27.35 8.80 -0.51
N THR A 63 27.24 7.84 0.41
CA THR A 63 27.08 6.41 0.08
C THR A 63 25.70 5.89 0.51
N GLY A 64 25.37 4.64 0.17
CA GLY A 64 24.16 3.97 0.66
C GLY A 64 22.88 4.21 -0.14
N THR A 65 22.91 5.06 -1.17
CA THR A 65 21.76 5.35 -2.06
C THR A 65 21.97 4.84 -3.49
N GLY A 66 23.04 4.09 -3.75
CA GLY A 66 23.45 3.64 -5.09
C GLY A 66 22.60 2.52 -5.69
N GLY A 67 21.56 2.04 -4.99
CA GLY A 67 20.70 0.95 -5.47
C GLY A 67 19.94 1.30 -6.74
N GLY A 68 19.61 2.58 -6.93
CA GLY A 68 18.84 3.05 -8.08
C GLY A 68 17.33 2.84 -7.93
N ILE A 69 16.60 2.99 -9.03
CA ILE A 69 15.14 2.95 -9.11
C ILE A 69 14.73 1.89 -10.12
N VAL A 70 13.69 1.12 -9.80
CA VAL A 70 12.97 0.27 -10.77
C VAL A 70 11.59 0.86 -11.07
N SER A 71 11.11 0.64 -12.28
CA SER A 71 9.81 1.11 -12.74
C SER A 71 9.07 -0.01 -13.47
N GLY A 72 7.75 0.00 -13.36
CA GLY A 72 6.87 -0.90 -14.08
C GLY A 72 5.42 -0.68 -13.68
N ASP A 73 4.51 -1.16 -14.52
CA ASP A 73 3.08 -1.04 -14.24
C ASP A 73 2.65 -1.98 -13.11
N PHE A 74 1.72 -1.51 -12.30
CA PHE A 74 0.88 -2.32 -11.43
C PHE A 74 -0.49 -2.48 -12.07
N ILE A 75 -0.86 -3.73 -12.34
CA ILE A 75 -2.14 -4.07 -12.94
C ILE A 75 -3.01 -4.71 -11.87
N TYR A 76 -4.22 -4.18 -11.71
CA TYR A 76 -5.18 -4.68 -10.75
C TYR A 76 -6.42 -5.25 -11.46
N SER A 77 -6.96 -6.32 -10.89
CA SER A 77 -8.26 -6.88 -11.27
C SER A 77 -9.05 -7.31 -10.03
N TRP A 78 -10.35 -7.02 -10.04
CA TRP A 78 -11.31 -7.64 -9.15
C TRP A 78 -11.87 -8.89 -9.82
N GLU A 79 -11.63 -10.06 -9.21
CA GLU A 79 -12.11 -11.35 -9.71
C GLU A 79 -12.99 -12.00 -8.65
N GLY A 80 -14.30 -11.89 -8.82
CA GLY A 80 -15.26 -12.28 -7.79
C GLY A 80 -15.09 -11.41 -6.56
N ASP A 81 -14.66 -12.01 -5.45
CA ASP A 81 -14.39 -11.32 -4.20
C ASP A 81 -12.91 -10.97 -3.99
N GLN A 82 -12.00 -11.35 -4.88
CA GLN A 82 -10.56 -11.14 -4.70
C GLN A 82 -10.07 -9.87 -5.41
N CYS A 83 -9.25 -9.08 -4.71
CA CYS A 83 -8.42 -8.05 -5.35
C CYS A 83 -7.07 -8.68 -5.71
N LYS A 84 -6.75 -8.74 -7.00
CA LYS A 84 -5.48 -9.25 -7.52
C LYS A 84 -4.62 -8.10 -8.03
N ALA A 85 -3.31 -8.23 -7.84
CA ALA A 85 -2.33 -7.25 -8.28
C ALA A 85 -1.12 -7.95 -8.91
N ILE A 86 -0.74 -7.47 -10.10
CA ILE A 86 0.48 -7.88 -10.78
C ILE A 86 1.42 -6.69 -10.81
N ASN A 87 2.59 -6.81 -10.16
CA ASN A 87 3.63 -5.80 -10.14
C ASN A 87 4.69 -6.13 -11.19
N LYS A 88 4.66 -5.47 -12.34
CA LYS A 88 5.63 -5.68 -13.42
C LYS A 88 7.03 -5.14 -13.11
N ALA A 89 7.19 -4.26 -12.12
CA ALA A 89 8.49 -3.69 -11.77
C ALA A 89 9.42 -4.71 -11.10
N VAL A 90 8.85 -5.68 -10.35
CA VAL A 90 9.60 -6.72 -9.62
C VAL A 90 9.09 -8.14 -9.87
N GLY A 91 8.11 -8.33 -10.77
CA GLY A 91 7.58 -9.64 -11.14
C GLY A 91 6.62 -10.27 -10.13
N GLY A 92 5.89 -9.45 -9.37
CA GLY A 92 4.95 -9.91 -8.34
C GLY A 92 3.57 -10.25 -8.86
N ASP A 93 2.91 -11.25 -8.28
CA ASP A 93 1.54 -11.68 -8.57
C ASP A 93 0.87 -12.13 -7.26
N TYR A 94 -0.11 -11.37 -6.79
CA TYR A 94 -0.64 -11.49 -5.43
C TYR A 94 -2.14 -11.25 -5.36
N VAL A 95 -2.80 -11.91 -4.40
CA VAL A 95 -4.09 -11.47 -3.86
C VAL A 95 -3.80 -10.52 -2.71
N THR A 96 -4.27 -9.27 -2.82
CA THR A 96 -3.99 -8.20 -1.85
C THR A 96 -5.14 -7.91 -0.89
N GLY A 97 -6.30 -8.54 -1.13
CA GLY A 97 -7.48 -8.40 -0.29
C GLY A 97 -8.66 -9.21 -0.79
N ARG A 98 -9.68 -9.35 0.07
CA ARG A 98 -10.97 -9.97 -0.28
C ARG A 98 -12.15 -9.12 0.16
N LEU A 99 -13.25 -9.18 -0.56
CA LEU A 99 -14.50 -8.56 -0.11
C LEU A 99 -15.02 -9.29 1.13
N PRO A 100 -15.60 -8.57 2.10
CA PRO A 100 -16.39 -9.20 3.16
C PRO A 100 -17.51 -10.06 2.58
N SER A 101 -17.89 -11.15 3.26
CA SER A 101 -18.90 -12.09 2.77
C SER A 101 -20.29 -11.49 2.55
N ASN A 102 -20.58 -10.35 3.19
CA ASN A 102 -21.81 -9.58 3.04
C ASN A 102 -21.73 -8.45 1.97
N VAL A 103 -20.60 -8.32 1.27
CA VAL A 103 -20.39 -7.29 0.22
C VAL A 103 -20.45 -7.96 -1.15
N LEU A 104 -21.31 -7.44 -2.04
CA LEU A 104 -21.43 -7.94 -3.40
C LEU A 104 -20.33 -7.36 -4.30
N PRO A 105 -19.75 -8.15 -5.23
CA PRO A 105 -18.73 -7.66 -6.16
C PRO A 105 -19.14 -6.44 -6.99
N GLN A 106 -20.44 -6.27 -7.29
CA GLN A 106 -20.97 -5.13 -8.05
C GLN A 106 -21.12 -3.85 -7.21
N GLN A 107 -21.02 -3.96 -5.89
CA GLN A 107 -21.22 -2.88 -4.91
C GLN A 107 -20.15 -2.98 -3.83
N ARG A 108 -18.88 -2.90 -4.23
CA ARG A 108 -17.74 -2.99 -3.32
C ARG A 108 -17.68 -1.76 -2.43
N THR A 109 -18.03 -1.93 -1.17
CA THR A 109 -17.92 -0.86 -0.16
C THR A 109 -16.65 -0.98 0.68
N HIS A 110 -16.13 -2.20 0.86
CA HIS A 110 -14.97 -2.47 1.71
C HIS A 110 -14.14 -3.65 1.18
N VAL A 111 -12.88 -3.72 1.63
CA VAL A 111 -11.97 -4.85 1.44
C VAL A 111 -11.34 -5.28 2.77
N LEU A 112 -11.23 -6.59 2.97
CA LEU A 112 -10.50 -7.22 4.06
C LEU A 112 -9.01 -7.30 3.68
N VAL A 113 -8.17 -6.76 4.56
CA VAL A 113 -6.72 -6.68 4.40
C VAL A 113 -6.07 -7.23 5.66
N ARG A 114 -4.97 -7.99 5.52
CA ARG A 114 -4.22 -8.52 6.66
C ARG A 114 -2.75 -8.14 6.69
N GLU A 115 -2.18 -7.82 5.54
CA GLU A 115 -0.76 -7.49 5.45
C GLU A 115 -0.58 -5.97 5.40
N ALA A 116 0.57 -5.49 5.83
CA ALA A 116 1.16 -4.21 5.43
C ALA A 116 2.68 -4.38 5.42
N ASN A 117 3.38 -3.54 4.67
CA ASN A 117 4.83 -3.54 4.62
C ASN A 117 5.37 -2.13 4.46
N TYR A 118 6.65 -1.94 4.76
CA TYR A 118 7.35 -0.72 4.42
C TYR A 118 8.66 -1.01 3.72
N HIS A 119 9.14 0.00 3.00
CA HIS A 119 10.39 -0.02 2.26
C HIS A 119 11.39 0.92 2.94
N PRO A 120 12.46 0.40 3.57
CA PRO A 120 13.47 1.22 4.20
C PRO A 120 14.50 1.78 3.21
N ASP A 121 14.52 1.29 1.96
CA ASP A 121 15.45 1.74 0.90
C ASP A 121 14.93 2.94 0.09
N GLY A 122 13.64 3.24 0.19
CA GLY A 122 13.06 4.39 -0.48
C GLY A 122 11.55 4.43 -0.44
N GLY A 123 11.00 5.48 -1.00
CA GLY A 123 9.57 5.64 -1.22
C GLY A 123 9.05 4.80 -2.39
N GLN A 124 7.73 4.81 -2.56
CA GLN A 124 7.05 4.15 -3.67
C GLN A 124 6.02 5.07 -4.30
N VAL A 125 6.04 5.14 -5.63
CA VAL A 125 5.13 5.94 -6.44
C VAL A 125 4.06 5.06 -7.06
N PHE A 126 2.81 5.49 -6.97
CA PHE A 126 1.69 4.97 -7.75
C PHE A 126 1.01 6.12 -8.48
N PHE A 127 0.81 5.99 -9.80
CA PHE A 127 0.13 7.01 -10.60
C PHE A 127 -0.93 6.38 -11.52
N PRO A 128 -2.22 6.79 -11.43
CA PRO A 128 -3.30 6.18 -12.20
C PRO A 128 -3.14 6.48 -13.70
N VAL A 129 -3.16 5.44 -14.54
CA VAL A 129 -3.00 5.61 -16.01
C VAL A 129 -4.26 6.22 -16.63
N ASN A 130 -5.44 5.80 -16.21
CA ASN A 130 -6.71 6.27 -16.76
C ASN A 130 -7.47 7.25 -15.84
N GLY A 131 -6.81 7.76 -14.80
CA GLY A 131 -7.47 8.57 -13.78
C GLY A 131 -8.43 7.78 -12.90
N ASP A 132 -8.20 6.48 -12.72
CA ASP A 132 -9.01 5.62 -11.87
C ASP A 132 -8.84 6.01 -10.39
N ALA A 133 -9.95 6.19 -9.68
CA ALA A 133 -9.95 6.40 -8.25
C ALA A 133 -9.42 5.18 -7.50
N PHE A 134 -8.77 5.40 -6.36
CA PHE A 134 -8.17 4.35 -5.56
C PHE A 134 -8.09 4.72 -4.08
N VAL A 135 -7.84 3.72 -3.24
CA VAL A 135 -7.58 3.87 -1.81
C VAL A 135 -6.17 3.38 -1.49
N ALA A 136 -5.41 4.17 -0.71
CA ALA A 136 -4.15 3.74 -0.11
C ALA A 136 -4.33 3.53 1.40
N LEU A 137 -3.95 2.36 1.90
CA LEU A 137 -3.92 2.06 3.33
C LEU A 137 -2.53 2.40 3.88
N LEU A 138 -2.41 3.40 4.75
CA LEU A 138 -1.11 3.91 5.23
C LEU A 138 -1.05 3.98 6.76
N ALA A 139 0.14 3.78 7.33
CA ALA A 139 0.44 4.07 8.73
C ALA A 139 1.84 4.69 8.88
N LEU A 140 2.02 5.59 9.85
CA LEU A 140 3.31 6.22 10.12
C LEU A 140 4.34 5.21 10.65
N PRO A 141 5.66 5.51 10.57
CA PRO A 141 6.68 4.56 10.96
C PRO A 141 6.64 4.24 12.46
N SER A 142 6.57 2.95 12.79
CA SER A 142 6.66 2.41 14.16
C SER A 142 6.96 0.92 14.08
N ASP A 143 7.85 0.42 14.95
CA ASP A 143 8.08 -1.02 15.11
C ASP A 143 6.93 -1.69 15.90
N ASP A 144 6.28 -0.97 16.81
CA ASP A 144 5.11 -1.43 17.59
C ASP A 144 3.81 -0.97 16.89
N ILE A 145 3.71 -1.24 15.59
CA ILE A 145 2.55 -0.85 14.79
C ILE A 145 1.30 -1.64 15.20
N ARG A 146 0.14 -0.97 15.26
CA ARG A 146 -1.15 -1.59 15.64
C ARG A 146 -2.23 -1.28 14.62
N GLN A 147 -3.37 -1.96 14.72
CA GLN A 147 -4.47 -1.75 13.78
C GLN A 147 -5.01 -0.31 13.78
N GLU A 148 -5.00 0.35 14.94
CA GLU A 148 -5.44 1.74 15.12
C GLU A 148 -4.54 2.78 14.43
N ASP A 149 -3.32 2.43 14.06
CA ASP A 149 -2.38 3.35 13.40
C ASP A 149 -2.67 3.51 11.90
N PHE A 150 -3.45 2.57 11.32
CA PHE A 150 -3.77 2.56 9.91
C PHE A 150 -4.91 3.55 9.57
N VAL A 151 -4.71 4.28 8.48
CA VAL A 151 -5.69 5.20 7.89
C VAL A 151 -5.79 4.94 6.40
N ALA A 152 -7.01 4.92 5.87
CA ALA A 152 -7.29 4.83 4.45
C ALA A 152 -7.37 6.22 3.81
N PHE A 153 -6.71 6.40 2.68
CA PHE A 153 -6.68 7.65 1.94
C PHE A 153 -7.36 7.46 0.59
N TYR A 154 -8.46 8.18 0.36
CA TYR A 154 -9.18 8.16 -0.89
C TYR A 154 -8.58 9.14 -1.90
N PHE A 155 -8.18 8.64 -3.06
CA PHE A 155 -7.71 9.39 -4.20
C PHE A 155 -8.78 9.34 -5.29
N ASP A 156 -9.16 10.50 -5.84
CA ASP A 156 -10.16 10.59 -6.90
C ASP A 156 -9.62 10.23 -8.30
N GLY A 157 -8.33 9.90 -8.39
CA GLY A 157 -7.65 9.53 -9.62
C GLY A 157 -7.03 10.71 -10.39
N SER A 158 -7.25 11.96 -9.96
CA SER A 158 -6.69 13.14 -10.64
C SER A 158 -5.17 13.30 -10.45
N PHE A 159 -4.60 12.62 -9.46
CA PHE A 159 -3.17 12.60 -9.16
C PHE A 159 -2.74 11.25 -8.57
N GLY A 160 -1.43 11.00 -8.60
CA GLY A 160 -0.79 9.86 -7.93
C GLY A 160 -0.26 10.21 -6.54
N VAL A 161 0.40 9.24 -5.91
CA VAL A 161 1.04 9.39 -4.61
C VAL A 161 2.47 8.88 -4.66
N GLN A 162 3.38 9.61 -4.03
CA GLN A 162 4.66 9.09 -3.57
C GLN A 162 4.57 8.87 -2.07
N ILE A 163 4.51 7.61 -1.67
CA ILE A 163 4.58 7.17 -0.28
C ILE A 163 6.04 7.31 0.17
N HIS A 164 6.26 7.92 1.34
CA HIS A 164 7.61 8.08 1.89
C HIS A 164 8.23 6.74 2.32
N ALA A 165 9.55 6.71 2.43
CA ALA A 165 10.24 5.56 2.99
C ALA A 165 9.76 5.27 4.42
N ASN A 166 9.78 4.00 4.83
CA ASN A 166 9.34 3.51 6.15
C ASN A 166 7.84 3.67 6.50
N ILE A 167 7.01 4.16 5.57
CA ILE A 167 5.55 4.18 5.77
C ILE A 167 4.99 2.77 5.58
N TRP A 168 4.20 2.31 6.52
CA TRP A 168 3.51 1.02 6.40
C TRP A 168 2.37 1.15 5.41
N HIS A 169 2.31 0.23 4.44
CA HIS A 169 1.28 0.21 3.42
C HIS A 169 1.10 -1.17 2.78
N GLN A 170 0.00 -1.36 2.09
CA GLN A 170 -0.14 -2.38 1.05
C GLN A 170 0.00 -1.73 -0.33
N PRO A 171 0.05 -2.52 -1.42
CA PRO A 171 -0.36 -2.01 -2.71
C PRO A 171 -1.75 -1.33 -2.60
N ILE A 172 -2.04 -0.42 -3.52
CA ILE A 172 -3.28 0.37 -3.51
C ILE A 172 -4.50 -0.46 -3.95
N TYR A 173 -5.70 0.01 -3.61
CA TYR A 173 -6.95 -0.64 -3.94
C TYR A 173 -7.76 0.21 -4.94
N PRO A 174 -7.90 -0.20 -6.21
CA PRO A 174 -8.70 0.54 -7.17
C PRO A 174 -10.20 0.38 -6.90
N ILE A 175 -10.96 1.43 -7.19
CA ILE A 175 -12.41 1.38 -7.12
C ILE A 175 -12.99 0.63 -8.33
N ALA A 176 -12.43 0.84 -9.52
CA ALA A 176 -12.82 0.16 -10.75
C ALA A 176 -12.48 -1.34 -10.73
N ASP A 177 -13.19 -2.13 -11.55
CA ASP A 177 -12.96 -3.59 -11.68
C ASP A 177 -11.55 -3.91 -12.21
N HIS A 178 -11.04 -3.04 -13.07
CA HIS A 178 -9.69 -3.11 -13.63
C HIS A 178 -9.06 -1.73 -13.59
N ALA A 179 -7.80 -1.66 -13.18
CA ALA A 179 -7.04 -0.42 -13.17
C ALA A 179 -5.56 -0.69 -13.41
N VAL A 180 -4.88 0.29 -14.00
CA VAL A 180 -3.44 0.23 -14.23
C VAL A 180 -2.80 1.47 -13.63
N PHE A 181 -1.73 1.27 -12.87
CA PHE A 181 -0.96 2.34 -12.27
C PHE A 181 0.49 2.24 -12.73
N LYS A 182 1.08 3.36 -13.12
CA LYS A 182 2.53 3.41 -13.28
C LYS A 182 3.18 3.38 -11.90
N GLY A 183 4.21 2.55 -11.74
CA GLY A 183 4.98 2.41 -10.50
C GLY A 183 6.45 2.78 -10.65
N LYS A 184 7.01 3.40 -9.61
CA LYS A 184 8.47 3.55 -9.39
C LYS A 184 8.78 3.32 -7.92
N GLN A 185 9.92 2.69 -7.62
CA GLN A 185 10.38 2.44 -6.24
C GLN A 185 11.90 2.22 -6.20
N GLY A 186 12.47 2.18 -4.99
CA GLY A 186 13.86 1.77 -4.77
C GLY A 186 14.13 0.38 -5.35
N ALA A 187 15.28 0.22 -6.01
CA ALA A 187 15.65 -1.02 -6.70
C ALA A 187 16.20 -2.11 -5.76
N VAL A 188 16.56 -1.76 -4.52
CA VAL A 188 16.93 -2.74 -3.51
C VAL A 188 15.70 -3.58 -3.14
N HIS A 189 14.53 -2.94 -3.05
CA HIS A 189 13.27 -3.57 -2.70
C HIS A 189 13.35 -4.30 -1.34
N ALA A 190 13.90 -3.62 -0.34
CA ALA A 190 13.86 -4.11 1.03
C ALA A 190 12.42 -4.01 1.53
N CYS A 191 11.91 -5.06 2.17
CA CYS A 191 10.50 -5.13 2.56
C CYS A 191 10.40 -5.73 3.95
N VAL A 192 9.88 -4.95 4.90
CA VAL A 192 9.57 -5.38 6.26
C VAL A 192 8.06 -5.40 6.38
N ALA A 193 7.48 -6.47 6.92
CA ALA A 193 6.04 -6.69 6.86
C ALA A 193 5.44 -7.04 8.22
N VAL A 194 4.16 -6.72 8.36
CA VAL A 194 3.26 -7.07 9.46
C VAL A 194 2.10 -7.90 8.90
N ASP A 195 1.65 -8.90 9.66
CA ASP A 195 0.43 -9.68 9.36
C ASP A 195 -0.54 -9.53 10.54
N THR A 196 -1.49 -8.60 10.41
CA THR A 196 -2.40 -8.20 11.50
C THR A 196 -3.24 -9.36 12.02
N VAL A 197 -3.49 -10.35 11.17
CA VAL A 197 -4.22 -11.56 11.55
C VAL A 197 -3.36 -12.50 12.39
N LYS A 198 -2.06 -12.65 12.09
CA LYS A 198 -1.15 -13.47 12.90
C LYS A 198 -0.76 -12.77 14.20
N GLU A 199 -0.53 -11.47 14.15
CA GLU A 199 -0.01 -10.71 15.28
C GLU A 199 -1.11 -10.25 16.23
N PHE A 200 -2.30 -9.93 15.71
CA PHE A 200 -3.39 -9.37 16.49
C PHE A 200 -4.71 -10.15 16.38
N GLY A 201 -4.73 -11.24 15.61
CA GLY A 201 -5.91 -12.10 15.47
C GLY A 201 -7.06 -11.46 14.70
N ARG A 202 -6.83 -10.42 13.89
CA ARG A 202 -7.92 -9.65 13.26
C ARG A 202 -7.53 -9.04 11.91
N TYR A 203 -8.45 -9.08 10.94
CA TYR A 203 -8.34 -8.36 9.67
C TYR A 203 -8.60 -6.86 9.82
N LEU A 204 -8.05 -6.06 8.92
CA LEU A 204 -8.45 -4.68 8.69
C LEU A 204 -9.61 -4.64 7.69
N LEU A 205 -10.61 -3.82 7.95
CA LEU A 205 -11.72 -3.53 7.04
C LEU A 205 -11.51 -2.13 6.46
N VAL A 206 -11.01 -2.08 5.23
CA VAL A 206 -10.65 -0.84 4.53
C VAL A 206 -11.83 -0.39 3.66
N PRO A 207 -12.36 0.83 3.85
CA PRO A 207 -13.41 1.37 3.00
C PRO A 207 -12.91 1.62 1.57
N LEU A 208 -13.80 1.43 0.58
CA LEU A 208 -13.55 1.64 -0.85
C LEU A 208 -14.44 2.76 -1.44
N GLU A 209 -15.07 3.55 -0.59
CA GLU A 209 -15.97 4.62 -1.01
C GLU A 209 -15.40 5.99 -0.65
N LYS A 210 -15.79 7.01 -1.42
CA LYS A 210 -15.41 8.38 -1.11
C LYS A 210 -15.93 8.74 0.29
N PRO A 211 -15.08 9.33 1.17
CA PRO A 211 -15.55 9.82 2.47
C PRO A 211 -16.67 10.85 2.29
N LYS A 212 -17.65 10.83 3.21
CA LYS A 212 -18.81 11.72 3.21
C LYS A 212 -18.44 13.15 3.57
#